data_AF-A0A2S4N4U4-F1
#
_entry.id   AF-A0A2S4N4U4-F1
#
_cell.length_a   1.000
_cell.length_b   1.000
_cell.length_c   1.000
_cell.angle_alpha   90.00
_cell.angle_beta   90.00
_cell.angle_gamma   90.00
#
_symmetry.space_group_name_H-M   'P 1'
#
loop_
_entity.id
_entity.type
_entity.pdbx_description
1 polymer ?
#
loop_
_entity_poly.entity_id
_entity_poly.type
_entity_poly.pdbx_seq_one_letter_code
_entity_poly.pdbx_strand_id
1 'polypeptide(L)'
;MSYDQRTNNYDLLISQLQNTPNYNPNETEYQIATLQAEKAQMLQATQGVANTFVPLNNARSIRNNSMYLSEDNLVDTFNKAKDYLFTILDSNSVQYKAIAKIKFKKVGQA
;
A
#
# COMPACT_ATOMS: atom_id res chain seq x y z
N MET A 1 -2.65 14.97 -13.91
CA MET A 1 -2.93 16.00 -12.89
C MET A 1 -2.83 15.34 -11.52
N SER A 2 -1.98 15.83 -10.62
CA SER A 2 -1.86 15.30 -9.24
C SER A 2 -3.15 15.55 -8.44
N TYR A 3 -3.32 14.85 -7.31
CA TYR A 3 -4.47 15.07 -6.43
C TYR A 3 -4.52 16.49 -5.85
N ASP A 4 -3.35 17.09 -5.55
CA ASP A 4 -3.26 18.50 -5.17
C ASP A 4 -3.71 19.42 -6.30
N GLN A 5 -3.25 19.16 -7.54
CA GLN A 5 -3.68 19.93 -8.70
C GLN A 5 -5.19 19.79 -8.94
N ARG A 6 -5.79 18.62 -8.72
CA ARG A 6 -7.25 18.42 -8.81
C ARG A 6 -7.99 19.24 -7.75
N THR A 7 -7.52 19.23 -6.51
CA THR A 7 -8.11 20.01 -5.40
C THR A 7 -8.01 21.52 -5.68
N ASN A 8 -6.87 21.99 -6.19
CA ASN A 8 -6.67 23.40 -6.56
C ASN A 8 -7.57 23.83 -7.72
N ASN A 9 -7.70 23.00 -8.77
CA ASN A 9 -8.62 23.30 -9.87
C ASN A 9 -10.09 23.34 -9.39
N TYR A 10 -10.45 22.45 -8.46
CA TYR A 10 -11.79 22.44 -7.89
C TYR A 10 -12.07 23.70 -7.06
N ASP A 11 -11.07 24.20 -6.34
CA ASP A 11 -11.18 25.47 -5.61
C ASP A 11 -11.40 26.68 -6.53
N LEU A 12 -10.70 26.70 -7.67
CA LEU A 12 -10.89 27.74 -8.68
C LEU A 12 -12.31 27.69 -9.27
N LEU A 13 -12.85 26.49 -9.51
CA LEU A 13 -14.24 26.33 -9.93
C LEU A 13 -15.22 26.84 -8.88
N ILE A 14 -15.06 26.44 -7.61
CA ILE A 14 -15.91 26.93 -6.51
C ILE A 14 -15.84 28.46 -6.43
N SER A 15 -14.65 29.03 -6.51
CA SER A 15 -14.45 30.48 -6.49
C SER A 15 -15.16 31.19 -7.66
N GLN A 16 -15.14 30.61 -8.86
CA GLN A 16 -15.87 31.13 -10.01
C GLN A 16 -17.38 31.11 -9.77
N LEU A 17 -17.91 30.02 -9.22
CA LEU A 17 -19.34 29.88 -8.93
C LEU A 17 -19.79 30.85 -7.84
N GLN A 18 -18.97 31.04 -6.79
CA GLN A 18 -19.23 32.02 -5.73
C GLN A 18 -19.27 33.47 -6.24
N ASN A 19 -18.43 33.81 -7.21
CA ASN A 19 -18.37 35.15 -7.81
C ASN A 19 -19.38 35.35 -8.95
N THR A 20 -20.15 34.31 -9.32
CA THR A 20 -21.16 34.39 -10.37
C THR A 20 -22.45 35.00 -9.80
N PRO A 21 -22.93 36.14 -10.30
CA PRO A 21 -24.17 36.74 -9.82
C PRO A 21 -25.36 35.78 -9.99
N ASN A 22 -26.25 35.74 -9.00
CA ASN A 22 -27.46 34.91 -8.98
C ASN A 22 -27.20 33.38 -9.03
N TYR A 23 -25.99 32.93 -8.67
CA TYR A 23 -25.74 31.50 -8.48
C TYR A 23 -26.49 30.97 -7.24
N ASN A 24 -27.68 30.42 -7.46
CA ASN A 24 -28.56 29.89 -6.42
C ASN A 24 -29.23 28.57 -6.87
N PRO A 25 -28.46 27.46 -6.95
CA PRO A 25 -28.98 26.18 -7.39
C PRO A 25 -29.93 25.56 -6.35
N ASN A 26 -30.94 24.83 -6.84
CA ASN A 26 -31.90 24.14 -5.98
C ASN A 26 -31.38 22.75 -5.56
N GLU A 27 -30.58 22.13 -6.40
CA GLU A 27 -29.97 20.82 -6.16
C GLU A 27 -28.82 20.94 -5.16
N THR A 28 -28.90 20.18 -4.06
CA THR A 28 -27.92 20.26 -2.97
C THR A 28 -26.49 20.00 -3.41
N GLU A 29 -26.27 19.10 -4.38
CA GLU A 29 -24.95 18.77 -4.93
C GLU A 29 -24.24 19.94 -5.61
N TYR A 30 -24.98 20.93 -6.14
CA TYR A 30 -24.41 22.11 -6.77
C TYR A 30 -24.28 23.30 -5.81
N GLN A 31 -24.80 23.20 -4.59
CA GLN A 31 -24.65 24.29 -3.62
C GLN A 31 -23.19 24.47 -3.21
N ILE A 32 -22.75 25.72 -3.10
CA ILE A 32 -21.37 26.08 -2.72
C ILE A 32 -20.90 25.36 -1.46
N ALA A 33 -21.78 25.21 -0.46
CA ALA A 33 -21.46 24.52 0.79
C ALA A 33 -21.10 23.04 0.57
N THR A 34 -21.83 22.35 -0.31
CA THR A 34 -21.57 20.94 -0.67
C THR A 34 -20.24 20.81 -1.40
N LEU A 35 -19.99 21.66 -2.40
CA LEU A 35 -18.73 21.66 -3.14
C LEU A 35 -17.53 21.95 -2.23
N GLN A 36 -17.66 22.87 -1.27
CA GLN A 36 -16.62 23.15 -0.27
C GLN A 36 -16.37 21.97 0.67
N ALA A 37 -17.43 21.27 1.10
CA ALA A 37 -17.30 20.08 1.92
C ALA A 37 -16.57 18.96 1.15
N GLU A 38 -16.88 18.77 -0.13
CA GLU A 38 -16.17 17.83 -1.00
C GLU A 38 -14.70 18.22 -1.17
N LYS A 39 -14.39 19.49 -1.42
CA LYS A 39 -12.99 19.98 -1.47
C LYS A 39 -12.24 19.64 -0.18
N ALA A 40 -12.88 19.84 0.99
CA ALA A 40 -12.28 19.50 2.27
C ALA A 40 -12.02 17.98 2.40
N GLN A 41 -12.94 17.14 1.91
CA GLN A 41 -12.73 15.69 1.86
C GLN A 41 -11.56 15.30 0.94
N MET A 42 -11.41 15.95 -0.22
CA MET A 42 -10.28 15.73 -1.13
C MET A 42 -8.93 16.06 -0.46
N LEU A 43 -8.87 17.16 0.29
CA LEU A 43 -7.68 17.54 1.04
C LEU A 43 -7.37 16.54 2.15
N GLN A 44 -8.38 16.13 2.92
CA GLN A 44 -8.23 15.13 3.98
C GLN A 44 -7.74 13.78 3.43
N ALA A 45 -8.29 13.32 2.31
CA ALA A 45 -7.87 12.07 1.67
C ALA A 45 -6.41 12.14 1.21
N THR A 46 -6.01 13.26 0.60
CA THR A 46 -4.62 13.48 0.14
C THR A 46 -3.65 13.50 1.32
N GLN A 47 -4.01 14.19 2.40
CA GLN A 47 -3.22 14.21 3.63
C GLN A 47 -3.14 12.81 4.28
N GLY A 48 -4.22 12.04 4.26
CA GLY A 48 -4.25 10.67 4.76
C GLY A 48 -3.24 9.76 4.03
N VAL A 49 -3.16 9.87 2.70
CA VAL A 49 -2.15 9.16 1.91
C VAL A 49 -0.74 9.62 2.28
N ALA A 50 -0.49 10.94 2.35
CA ALA A 50 0.82 11.48 2.70
C ALA A 50 1.29 10.99 4.08
N ASN A 51 0.39 11.00 5.08
CA ASN A 51 0.68 10.57 6.44
C ASN A 51 0.98 9.07 6.54
N THR A 52 0.31 8.24 5.73
CA THR A 52 0.45 6.77 5.79
C THR A 52 1.56 6.22 4.89
N PHE A 53 2.02 6.99 3.90
CA PHE A 53 3.01 6.54 2.94
C PHE A 53 4.35 6.13 3.58
N VAL A 54 4.94 7.00 4.39
CA VAL A 54 6.24 6.74 5.04
C VAL A 54 6.15 5.55 6.02
N PRO A 55 5.17 5.50 6.95
CA PRO A 55 5.00 4.34 7.83
C PRO A 55 4.82 3.02 7.07
N LEU A 56 4.00 3.02 6.00
CA LEU A 56 3.76 1.83 5.20
C LEU A 56 5.04 1.35 4.49
N ASN A 57 5.80 2.27 3.88
CA ASN A 57 7.05 1.91 3.22
C ASN A 57 8.10 1.40 4.21
N ASN A 58 8.22 2.03 5.38
CA ASN A 58 9.11 1.55 6.44
C ASN A 58 8.72 0.14 6.92
N ALA A 59 7.43 -0.11 7.16
CA ALA A 59 6.93 -1.42 7.55
C ALA A 59 7.21 -2.48 6.46
N ARG A 60 7.00 -2.14 5.18
CA ARG A 60 7.33 -3.02 4.05
C ARG A 60 8.83 -3.30 3.96
N SER A 61 9.67 -2.28 4.19
CA SER A 61 11.12 -2.41 4.20
C SER A 61 11.59 -3.36 5.32
N ILE A 62 11.13 -3.15 6.55
CA ILE A 62 11.43 -4.01 7.71
C ILE A 62 11.00 -5.46 7.46
N ARG A 63 9.78 -5.65 6.94
CA ARG A 63 9.30 -6.98 6.56
C ARG A 63 10.17 -7.61 5.48
N ASN A 64 10.51 -6.88 4.42
CA ASN A 64 11.33 -7.42 3.35
C ASN A 64 12.73 -7.77 3.83
N ASN A 65 13.31 -6.94 4.71
CA ASN A 65 14.61 -7.21 5.31
C ASN A 65 14.59 -8.52 6.10
N SER A 66 13.68 -8.64 7.07
CA SER A 66 13.55 -9.83 7.92
C SER A 66 13.15 -11.11 7.17
N MET A 67 12.29 -10.98 6.15
CA MET A 67 11.79 -12.15 5.43
C MET A 67 12.72 -12.59 4.29
N TYR A 68 13.39 -11.67 3.59
CA TYR A 68 14.02 -11.99 2.29
C TYR A 68 15.44 -11.44 2.06
N LEU A 69 15.81 -10.30 2.64
CA LEU A 69 17.00 -9.53 2.22
C LEU A 69 18.19 -9.62 3.18
N SER A 70 17.97 -9.73 4.49
CA SER A 70 19.07 -9.84 5.45
C SER A 70 19.83 -11.16 5.30
N GLU A 71 21.08 -11.22 5.72
CA GLU A 71 21.89 -12.46 5.68
C GLU A 71 21.22 -13.63 6.43
N ASP A 72 20.62 -13.33 7.57
CA ASP A 72 19.84 -14.26 8.41
C ASP A 72 18.33 -14.11 8.22
N ASN A 73 17.87 -13.89 6.98
CA ASN A 73 16.44 -13.79 6.73
C ASN A 73 15.72 -15.14 6.95
N LEU A 74 14.42 -15.07 7.21
CA LEU A 74 13.62 -16.26 7.55
C LEU A 74 13.53 -17.27 6.39
N VAL A 75 13.47 -16.82 5.15
CA VAL A 75 13.40 -17.72 3.99
C VAL A 75 14.70 -18.51 3.81
N ASP A 76 15.86 -17.84 3.89
CA ASP A 76 17.15 -18.51 3.77
C ASP A 76 17.43 -19.40 4.96
N THR A 77 17.08 -18.97 6.17
CA THR A 77 17.22 -19.79 7.39
C THR A 77 16.42 -21.08 7.24
N PHE A 78 15.17 -21.01 6.77
CA PHE A 78 14.37 -22.19 6.50
C PHE A 78 15.00 -23.09 5.43
N ASN A 79 15.44 -22.52 4.30
CA ASN A 79 16.02 -23.29 3.21
C ASN A 79 17.32 -24.00 3.65
N LYS A 80 18.21 -23.30 4.36
CA LYS A 80 19.43 -23.90 4.95
C LYS A 80 19.10 -25.05 5.91
N ALA A 81 18.11 -24.86 6.80
CA ALA A 81 17.68 -25.91 7.72
C ALA A 81 17.08 -27.11 6.97
N LYS A 82 16.29 -26.86 5.92
CA LYS A 82 15.71 -27.89 5.06
C LYS A 82 16.79 -28.68 4.33
N ASP A 83 17.79 -28.01 3.76
CA ASP A 83 18.91 -28.65 3.08
C ASP A 83 19.69 -29.53 4.05
N TYR A 84 19.96 -29.04 5.27
CA TYR A 84 20.60 -29.85 6.32
C TYR A 84 19.78 -31.10 6.66
N LEU A 85 18.46 -30.99 6.84
CA LEU A 85 17.59 -32.14 7.09
C LEU A 85 17.64 -33.16 5.94
N PHE A 86 17.78 -32.70 4.70
CA PHE A 86 17.91 -33.58 3.53
C PHE A 86 19.24 -34.32 3.46
N THR A 87 20.29 -33.85 4.14
CA THR A 87 21.55 -34.60 4.28
C THR A 87 21.43 -35.78 5.25
N ILE A 88 20.43 -35.77 6.14
CA ILE A 88 20.27 -36.76 7.22
C ILE A 88 19.13 -37.73 6.92
N LEU A 89 18.04 -37.23 6.34
CA LEU A 89 16.84 -38.02 6.09
C LEU A 89 16.96 -38.86 4.82
N ASP A 90 16.47 -40.09 4.88
CA ASP A 90 16.28 -40.92 3.68
C ASP A 90 15.25 -40.27 2.74
N SER A 91 15.60 -40.14 1.47
CA SER A 91 14.79 -39.48 0.43
C SER A 91 13.44 -40.17 0.16
N ASN A 92 13.31 -41.45 0.48
CA ASN A 92 12.07 -42.22 0.36
C ASN A 92 11.16 -42.09 1.57
N SER A 93 11.66 -41.58 2.70
CA SER A 93 10.91 -41.44 3.95
C SER A 93 9.71 -40.50 3.81
N VAL A 94 8.68 -40.75 4.63
CA VAL A 94 7.47 -39.91 4.67
C VAL A 94 7.82 -38.48 5.14
N GLN A 95 8.75 -38.37 6.08
CA GLN A 95 9.24 -37.10 6.63
C GLN A 95 9.94 -36.25 5.57
N TYR A 96 10.85 -36.84 4.80
CA TYR A 96 11.52 -36.15 3.69
C TYR A 96 10.50 -35.61 2.69
N LYS A 97 9.55 -36.45 2.26
CA LYS A 97 8.49 -36.07 1.31
C LYS A 97 7.56 -34.98 1.87
N ALA A 98 7.29 -34.96 3.17
CA ALA A 98 6.48 -33.93 3.81
C ALA A 98 7.21 -32.57 3.80
N ILE A 99 8.47 -32.55 4.24
CA ILE A 99 9.31 -31.35 4.27
C ILE A 99 9.56 -30.81 2.84
N ALA A 100 9.75 -31.70 1.86
CA ALA A 100 9.93 -31.33 0.46
C ALA A 100 8.79 -30.49 -0.12
N LYS A 101 7.55 -30.73 0.32
CA LYS A 101 6.36 -30.00 -0.13
C LYS A 101 6.30 -28.57 0.42
N ILE A 102 6.95 -28.28 1.54
CA ILE A 102 7.00 -26.93 2.12
C ILE A 102 7.97 -26.09 1.30
N LYS A 103 7.50 -24.99 0.73
CA LYS A 103 8.28 -24.11 -0.13
C LYS A 103 8.14 -22.67 0.34
N PHE A 104 9.25 -22.08 0.75
CA PHE A 104 9.37 -20.64 0.90
C PHE A 104 10.18 -20.08 -0.26
N LYS A 105 9.77 -18.92 -0.77
CA LYS A 105 10.41 -18.25 -1.89
C LYS A 105 10.68 -16.81 -1.50
N LYS A 106 11.81 -16.27 -1.94
CA LYS A 106 12.06 -14.83 -1.87
C LYS A 106 11.10 -14.11 -2.83
N VAL A 107 10.57 -12.97 -2.40
CA VAL A 107 9.79 -12.09 -3.27
C VAL A 107 10.81 -11.33 -4.13
N GLY A 108 10.85 -11.62 -5.44
CA GLY A 108 11.73 -10.92 -6.39
C GLY A 108 12.94 -11.70 -6.90
N GLN A 109 12.83 -13.00 -7.16
CA GLN A 109 13.67 -13.65 -8.17
C GLN A 109 12.74 -14.22 -9.25
N ALA A 110 12.56 -13.43 -10.30
CA ALA A 110 12.30 -13.94 -11.64
C ALA A 110 13.65 -14.08 -12.34
#